data_AF-A0A519EA75-F1
#
_entry.id   AF-A0A519EA75-F1
#
_cell.length_a   1.000
_cell.length_b   1.000
_cell.length_c   1.000
_cell.angle_alpha   90.00
_cell.angle_beta   90.00
_cell.angle_gamma   90.00
#
_symmetry.space_group_name_H-M   'P 1'
#
loop_
_entity.id
_entity.type
_entity.pdbx_description
1 polymer ?
#
loop_
_entity_poly.entity_id
_entity_poly.type
_entity_poly.pdbx_seq_one_letter_code
_entity_poly.pdbx_strand_id
1 'polypeptide(L)'
;MNEMNTATLFALLQAAYSEKSWHLEPYMAKGEQHHAIQLSHEGFGIHDPFESECSRFEKTDRYGLSLEHARLMRRHNRHFETYVLGSSQDLAHVFETVVDAVQNKALLEAETFLDDFGFTRYHTGGGCIAYALFNPDDTYLYVTDRSGHALPNVMGEAWVGLYDADMEEIKGYFPND
;
A
#
# COMPACT_ATOMS: atom_id res chain seq x y z
N MET A 1 -1.75 11.25 9.60
CA MET A 1 -1.24 12.39 8.78
C MET A 1 -2.42 13.02 8.05
N ASN A 2 -2.44 14.34 7.85
CA ASN A 2 -3.39 14.95 6.90
C ASN A 2 -3.10 14.42 5.50
N GLU A 3 -4.11 13.88 4.82
CA GLU A 3 -3.97 13.29 3.49
C GLU A 3 -3.56 14.37 2.47
N MET A 4 -2.55 14.05 1.65
CA MET A 4 -2.10 14.94 0.58
C MET A 4 -3.04 14.81 -0.61
N ASN A 5 -3.72 15.90 -0.97
CA ASN A 5 -4.59 15.92 -2.15
C ASN A 5 -3.79 15.79 -3.46
N THR A 6 -4.47 15.32 -4.52
CA THR A 6 -3.88 15.08 -5.84
C THR A 6 -3.09 16.25 -6.39
N ALA A 7 -3.64 17.46 -6.28
CA ALA A 7 -3.02 18.66 -6.83
C ALA A 7 -1.67 18.97 -6.16
N THR A 8 -1.56 18.70 -4.85
CA THR A 8 -0.34 18.92 -4.08
C THR A 8 0.74 17.91 -4.46
N LEU A 9 0.39 16.63 -4.56
CA LEU A 9 1.32 15.59 -4.98
C LEU A 9 1.81 15.83 -6.42
N PHE A 10 0.91 16.19 -7.32
CA PHE A 10 1.25 16.48 -8.71
C PHE A 10 2.23 17.64 -8.83
N ALA A 11 1.96 18.76 -8.14
CA ALA A 11 2.84 19.92 -8.14
C ALA A 11 4.23 19.59 -7.55
N LEU A 12 4.27 18.78 -6.48
CA LEU A 12 5.51 18.31 -5.87
C LEU A 12 6.36 17.52 -6.88
N LEU A 13 5.76 16.55 -7.57
CA LEU A 13 6.44 15.70 -8.55
C LEU A 13 6.90 16.50 -9.77
N GLN A 14 6.09 17.45 -10.25
CA GLN A 14 6.46 18.33 -11.35
C GLN A 14 7.64 19.24 -11.01
N ALA A 15 7.70 19.74 -9.77
CA ALA A 15 8.83 20.54 -9.29
C ALA A 15 10.10 19.69 -9.10
N ALA A 16 9.98 18.49 -8.53
CA ALA A 16 11.11 17.61 -8.24
C ALA A 16 11.70 16.96 -9.50
N TYR A 17 10.87 16.75 -10.53
CA TYR A 17 11.22 16.04 -11.77
C TYR A 17 10.73 16.81 -12.99
N SER A 18 11.22 18.04 -13.15
CA SER A 18 10.83 18.96 -14.23
C SER A 18 11.13 18.45 -15.64
N GLU A 19 12.03 17.48 -15.76
CA GLU A 19 12.38 16.80 -17.00
C GLU A 19 11.34 15.76 -17.45
N LYS A 20 10.40 15.39 -16.57
CA LYS A 20 9.35 14.40 -16.85
C LYS A 20 8.05 15.09 -17.24
N SER A 21 7.35 14.50 -18.21
CA SER A 21 6.03 14.95 -18.64
C SER A 21 4.94 14.33 -17.76
N TRP A 22 4.64 14.98 -16.64
CA TRP A 22 3.58 14.55 -15.74
C TRP A 22 2.21 14.99 -16.26
N HIS A 23 1.23 14.07 -16.19
CA HIS A 23 -0.16 14.34 -16.57
C HIS A 23 -1.11 13.93 -15.43
N LEU A 24 -2.29 14.54 -15.40
CA LEU A 24 -3.40 14.15 -14.53
C LEU A 24 -4.51 13.61 -15.43
N GLU A 25 -4.46 12.32 -15.77
CA GLU A 25 -5.51 11.69 -16.58
C GLU A 25 -6.11 10.49 -15.83
N PRO A 26 -7.45 10.33 -15.82
CA PRO A 26 -8.07 9.10 -15.36
C PRO A 26 -7.82 8.00 -16.41
N TYR A 27 -6.91 7.08 -16.10
CA TYR A 27 -6.64 5.93 -16.95
C TYR A 27 -7.54 4.75 -16.57
N MET A 28 -8.20 4.16 -17.57
CA MET A 28 -8.82 2.83 -17.46
C MET A 28 -8.01 1.88 -18.33
N ALA A 29 -7.29 0.93 -17.71
CA ALA A 29 -6.69 -0.16 -18.45
C ALA A 29 -7.81 -0.97 -19.13
N LYS A 30 -7.72 -1.18 -20.46
CA LYS A 30 -8.71 -2.00 -21.17
C LYS A 30 -8.63 -3.45 -20.67
N GLY A 31 -9.56 -3.83 -19.79
CA GLY A 31 -9.74 -5.20 -19.31
C GLY A 31 -9.64 -5.37 -17.80
N GLU A 32 -9.19 -4.36 -17.06
CA GLU A 32 -9.05 -4.40 -15.61
C GLU A 32 -9.69 -3.16 -14.97
N GLN A 33 -10.45 -3.36 -13.90
CA GLN A 33 -10.96 -2.26 -13.09
C GLN A 33 -9.83 -1.74 -12.19
N HIS A 34 -8.96 -0.89 -12.75
CA HIS A 34 -7.99 -0.13 -11.95
C HIS A 34 -8.00 1.34 -12.39
N HIS A 35 -8.04 2.24 -11.41
CA HIS A 35 -8.07 3.69 -11.60
C HIS A 35 -7.09 4.35 -10.65
N ALA A 36 -5.93 4.73 -11.18
CA ALA A 36 -5.05 5.69 -10.53
C ALA A 36 -4.96 6.96 -11.39
N ILE A 37 -4.64 8.08 -10.75
CA ILE A 37 -4.18 9.27 -11.47
C ILE A 37 -2.93 8.89 -12.24
N GLN A 38 -2.99 8.98 -13.56
CA GLN A 38 -1.91 8.56 -14.44
C GLN A 38 -0.80 9.62 -14.46
N LEU A 39 0.09 9.55 -13.48
CA LEU A 39 1.43 10.08 -13.66
C LEU A 39 2.12 9.20 -14.71
N SER A 40 2.17 9.69 -15.94
CA SER A 40 2.78 8.95 -17.05
C SER A 40 4.26 9.30 -17.21
N HIS A 41 5.08 8.32 -17.55
CA HIS A 41 6.44 8.55 -18.07
C HIS A 41 6.54 7.91 -19.46
N GLU A 42 6.91 8.68 -20.48
CA GLU A 42 7.00 8.21 -21.88
C GLU A 42 5.72 7.54 -22.43
N GLY A 43 4.55 7.89 -21.89
CA GLY A 43 3.25 7.32 -22.28
C GLY A 43 2.82 6.09 -21.48
N PHE A 44 3.63 5.62 -20.52
CA PHE A 44 3.29 4.51 -19.61
C PHE A 44 2.70 5.05 -18.30
N GLY A 45 1.54 4.53 -17.89
CA GLY A 45 0.91 4.88 -16.62
C GLY A 45 1.57 4.21 -15.41
N ILE A 46 1.85 4.97 -14.36
CA ILE A 46 2.46 4.47 -13.13
C ILE A 46 1.37 4.24 -12.08
N HIS A 47 0.95 2.98 -11.91
CA HIS A 47 -0.03 2.58 -10.89
C HIS A 47 0.64 2.34 -9.53
N ASP A 48 1.61 1.43 -9.47
CA ASP A 48 2.54 1.27 -8.35
C ASP A 48 3.97 1.58 -8.84
N PRO A 49 4.65 2.60 -8.29
CA PRO A 49 6.01 2.94 -8.70
C PRO A 49 7.06 1.88 -8.31
N PHE A 50 6.70 0.91 -7.46
CA PHE A 50 7.55 -0.23 -7.07
C PHE A 50 7.33 -1.47 -7.93
N GLU A 51 6.21 -1.56 -8.66
CA GLU A 51 5.92 -2.70 -9.54
C GLU A 51 6.43 -2.46 -10.98
N SER A 52 6.98 -3.52 -11.59
CA SER A 52 7.21 -3.52 -13.04
C SER A 52 5.93 -3.88 -13.78
N GLU A 53 5.67 -3.32 -14.95
CA GLU A 53 4.57 -3.74 -15.88
C GLU A 53 4.50 -5.26 -16.19
N CYS A 54 5.53 -6.03 -15.85
CA CYS A 54 5.57 -7.49 -16.00
C CYS A 54 5.62 -8.23 -14.65
N SER A 55 5.33 -7.58 -13.52
CA SER A 55 5.35 -8.12 -12.14
C SER A 55 6.64 -8.85 -11.72
N ARG A 56 7.76 -8.64 -12.43
CA ARG A 56 8.93 -9.53 -12.34
C ARG A 56 10.13 -8.97 -11.58
N PHE A 57 10.19 -7.66 -11.31
CA PHE A 57 11.32 -7.06 -10.57
C PHE A 57 10.89 -5.81 -9.80
N GLU A 58 11.14 -5.78 -8.48
CA GLU A 58 11.20 -4.52 -7.71
C GLU A 58 12.40 -3.71 -8.23
N LYS A 59 12.14 -2.60 -8.93
CA LYS A 59 13.17 -1.58 -9.19
C LYS A 59 12.74 -0.30 -8.51
N THR A 60 13.38 0.00 -7.39
CA THR A 60 13.19 1.25 -6.64
C THR A 60 13.55 2.51 -7.44
N ASP A 61 14.15 2.37 -8.63
CA ASP A 61 14.62 3.47 -9.47
C ASP A 61 13.99 3.53 -10.88
N ARG A 62 13.02 2.67 -11.24
CA ARG A 62 12.54 2.57 -12.64
C ARG A 62 12.07 3.91 -13.20
N TYR A 63 11.40 4.68 -12.37
CA TYR A 63 10.89 6.01 -12.73
C TYR A 63 11.80 7.15 -12.26
N GLY A 64 13.03 6.86 -11.81
CA GLY A 64 13.96 7.84 -11.27
C GLY A 64 13.42 8.60 -10.04
N LEU A 65 12.41 8.03 -9.38
CA LEU A 65 11.81 8.61 -8.19
C LEU A 65 12.69 8.36 -6.97
N SER A 66 12.69 9.29 -6.02
CA SER A 66 13.20 9.00 -4.69
C SER A 66 12.26 8.01 -4.01
N LEU A 67 12.79 7.23 -3.06
CA LEU A 67 11.98 6.29 -2.28
C LEU A 67 10.78 7.00 -1.62
N GLU A 68 10.99 8.20 -1.09
CA GLU A 68 9.94 9.01 -0.46
C GLU A 68 8.84 9.40 -1.46
N HIS A 69 9.19 9.89 -2.65
CA HIS A 69 8.20 10.26 -3.67
C HIS A 69 7.44 9.05 -4.22
N ALA A 70 8.12 7.90 -4.37
CA ALA A 70 7.47 6.65 -4.76
C ALA A 70 6.44 6.19 -3.71
N ARG A 71 6.77 6.28 -2.41
CA ARG A 71 5.83 5.99 -1.31
C ARG A 71 4.61 6.90 -1.31
N LEU A 72 4.84 8.22 -1.45
CA LEU A 72 3.76 9.21 -1.54
C LEU A 72 2.82 8.93 -2.72
N MET A 73 3.38 8.58 -3.87
CA MET A 73 2.61 8.23 -5.07
C MET A 73 1.79 6.96 -4.87
N ARG A 74 2.37 5.89 -4.31
CA ARG A 74 1.64 4.65 -4.00
C ARG A 74 0.47 4.91 -3.05
N ARG A 75 0.71 5.63 -1.95
CA ARG A 75 -0.34 5.96 -0.97
C ARG A 75 -1.48 6.73 -1.62
N HIS A 76 -1.14 7.71 -2.45
CA HIS A 76 -2.12 8.52 -3.16
C HIS A 76 -2.96 7.70 -4.14
N ASN A 77 -2.30 6.87 -4.97
CA ASN A 77 -2.97 6.05 -5.97
C ASN A 77 -3.94 5.07 -5.31
N ARG A 78 -3.52 4.34 -4.27
CA ARG A 78 -4.37 3.39 -3.53
C ARG A 78 -5.60 4.05 -2.90
N HIS A 79 -5.40 5.21 -2.28
CA HIS A 79 -6.52 5.97 -1.69
C HIS A 79 -7.50 6.41 -2.78
N PHE A 80 -7.01 6.92 -3.91
CA PHE A 80 -7.84 7.33 -5.03
C PHE A 80 -8.63 6.16 -5.63
N GLU A 81 -8.03 4.98 -5.79
CA GLU A 81 -8.76 3.79 -6.29
C GLU A 81 -9.92 3.44 -5.37
N THR A 82 -9.65 3.38 -4.06
CA THR A 82 -10.65 3.06 -3.04
C THR A 82 -11.80 4.08 -3.07
N TYR A 83 -11.48 5.37 -3.19
CA TYR A 83 -12.45 6.46 -3.22
C TYR A 83 -13.30 6.48 -4.50
N VAL A 84 -12.70 6.31 -5.67
CA VAL A 84 -13.38 6.47 -6.97
C VAL A 84 -14.15 5.22 -7.35
N LEU A 85 -13.61 4.04 -7.08
CA LEU A 85 -14.20 2.79 -7.56
C LEU A 85 -15.07 2.10 -6.53
N GLY A 86 -14.89 2.42 -5.24
CA GLY A 86 -15.46 1.59 -4.18
C GLY A 86 -15.07 0.12 -4.34
N SER A 87 -13.93 -0.15 -4.98
CA SER A 87 -13.49 -1.50 -5.35
C SER A 87 -12.74 -2.13 -4.19
N SER A 88 -12.91 -3.44 -4.05
CA SER A 88 -12.07 -4.29 -3.20
C SER A 88 -10.62 -4.27 -3.70
N GLN A 89 -9.67 -4.12 -2.78
CA GLN A 89 -8.27 -4.42 -3.05
C GLN A 89 -8.06 -5.94 -3.08
N ASP A 90 -7.10 -6.41 -3.88
CA ASP A 90 -6.65 -7.80 -3.82
C ASP A 90 -5.85 -8.03 -2.53
N LEU A 91 -6.56 -8.33 -1.43
CA LEU A 91 -5.97 -8.55 -0.12
C LEU A 91 -5.03 -9.76 -0.09
N ALA A 92 -5.17 -10.72 -1.01
CA ALA A 92 -4.24 -11.84 -1.10
C ALA A 92 -2.87 -11.37 -1.64
N HIS A 93 -2.86 -10.51 -2.67
CA HIS A 93 -1.61 -9.90 -3.16
C HIS A 93 -0.97 -8.98 -2.12
N VAL A 94 -1.79 -8.17 -1.42
CA VAL A 94 -1.28 -7.31 -0.34
C VAL A 94 -0.71 -8.15 0.81
N PHE A 95 -1.38 -9.25 1.19
CA PHE A 95 -0.87 -10.20 2.19
C PHE A 95 0.54 -10.69 1.83
N GLU A 96 0.74 -11.21 0.61
CA GLU A 96 2.05 -11.71 0.17
C GLU A 96 3.12 -10.62 0.23
N THR A 97 2.78 -9.39 -0.17
CA THR A 97 3.73 -8.27 -0.14
C THR A 97 4.11 -7.89 1.29
N VAL A 98 3.15 -7.90 2.21
CA VAL A 98 3.42 -7.62 3.63
C VAL A 98 4.26 -8.75 4.24
N VAL A 99 3.94 -10.02 3.94
CA VAL A 99 4.72 -11.18 4.41
C VAL A 99 6.15 -11.17 3.88
N ASP A 100 6.36 -10.82 2.60
CA ASP A 100 7.69 -10.61 2.05
C ASP A 100 8.48 -9.56 2.85
N ALA A 101 7.82 -8.46 3.24
CA ALA A 101 8.47 -7.45 4.08
C ALA A 101 8.78 -7.96 5.49
N VAL A 102 7.94 -8.79 6.10
CA VAL A 102 8.25 -9.46 7.37
C VAL A 102 9.50 -10.34 7.23
N GLN A 103 9.58 -11.13 6.15
CA GLN A 103 10.67 -12.10 5.92
C GLN A 103 11.99 -11.45 5.52
N ASN A 104 11.94 -10.49 4.60
CA ASN A 104 13.12 -10.00 3.87
C ASN A 104 13.49 -8.56 4.24
N LYS A 105 12.57 -7.82 4.89
CA LYS A 105 12.74 -6.41 5.28
C LYS A 105 12.52 -6.24 6.79
N ALA A 106 13.00 -7.20 7.59
CA ALA A 106 12.70 -7.33 9.02
C ALA A 106 12.98 -6.08 9.89
N LEU A 107 13.97 -5.26 9.54
CA LEU A 107 14.32 -4.04 10.27
C LEU A 107 13.54 -2.78 9.82
N LEU A 108 12.63 -2.93 8.85
CA LEU A 108 11.82 -1.83 8.35
C LEU A 108 10.80 -1.42 9.41
N GLU A 109 10.66 -0.11 9.63
CA GLU A 109 9.69 0.45 10.56
C GLU A 109 8.26 0.16 10.08
N ALA A 110 7.47 -0.50 10.94
CA ALA A 110 6.24 -1.16 10.53
C ALA A 110 5.13 -0.18 10.16
N GLU A 111 4.96 0.90 10.91
CA GLU A 111 3.91 1.89 10.68
C GLU A 111 4.17 2.64 9.37
N THR A 112 5.40 3.11 9.11
CA THR A 112 5.70 3.75 7.82
C THR A 112 5.44 2.81 6.64
N PHE A 113 5.80 1.53 6.77
CA PHE A 113 5.55 0.57 5.71
C PHE A 113 4.05 0.37 5.46
N LEU A 114 3.26 0.11 6.50
CA LEU A 114 1.82 -0.18 6.38
C LEU A 114 1.00 1.05 5.96
N ASP A 115 1.40 2.26 6.40
CA ASP A 115 0.77 3.51 5.94
C ASP A 115 0.87 3.66 4.41
N ASP A 116 1.92 3.12 3.78
CA ASP A 116 2.07 3.18 2.32
C ASP A 116 1.09 2.26 1.57
N PHE A 117 0.54 1.24 2.25
CA PHE A 117 -0.48 0.34 1.71
C PHE A 117 -1.90 0.83 2.03
N GLY A 118 -2.03 1.92 2.79
CA GLY A 118 -3.33 2.46 3.19
C GLY A 118 -3.95 1.76 4.39
N PHE A 119 -3.16 1.01 5.18
CA PHE A 119 -3.66 0.46 6.43
C PHE A 119 -4.07 1.59 7.38
N THR A 120 -5.10 1.32 8.16
CA THR A 120 -5.64 2.24 9.15
C THR A 120 -5.33 1.73 10.55
N ARG A 121 -5.14 2.67 11.48
CA ARG A 121 -4.96 2.36 12.90
C ARG A 121 -6.27 1.82 13.47
N TYR A 122 -6.21 0.66 14.08
CA TYR A 122 -7.33 0.00 14.73
C TYR A 122 -7.07 -0.13 16.24
N HIS A 123 -7.98 0.42 17.04
CA HIS A 123 -7.86 0.38 18.51
C HIS A 123 -8.34 -0.96 19.04
N THR A 124 -7.43 -1.73 19.63
CA THR A 124 -7.70 -3.06 20.19
C THR A 124 -8.08 -3.05 21.67
N GLY A 125 -8.14 -1.85 22.27
CA GLY A 125 -8.36 -1.66 23.71
C GLY A 125 -7.06 -1.48 24.49
N GLY A 126 -7.15 -1.01 25.73
CA GLY A 126 -5.98 -0.85 26.61
C GLY A 126 -4.93 0.18 26.16
N GLY A 127 -5.24 1.00 25.16
CA GLY A 127 -4.28 1.94 24.55
C GLY A 127 -3.41 1.32 23.44
N CYS A 128 -3.62 0.05 23.11
CA CYS A 128 -2.91 -0.63 22.02
C CYS A 128 -3.53 -0.28 20.66
N ILE A 129 -2.67 -0.25 19.64
CA ILE A 129 -3.03 0.07 18.25
C ILE A 129 -2.50 -1.05 17.37
N ALA A 130 -3.40 -1.73 16.67
CA ALA A 130 -3.11 -2.61 15.56
C ALA A 130 -3.31 -1.86 14.24
N TYR A 131 -2.97 -2.50 13.13
CA TYR A 131 -3.20 -1.94 11.79
C TYR A 131 -4.10 -2.87 10.99
N ALA A 132 -5.09 -2.29 10.31
CA ALA A 132 -6.06 -3.04 9.53
C ALA A 132 -6.34 -2.38 8.17
N LEU A 133 -6.52 -3.21 7.15
CA LEU A 133 -6.93 -2.80 5.80
C LEU A 133 -8.22 -3.54 5.45
N PHE A 134 -9.33 -2.80 5.33
CA PHE A 134 -10.67 -3.35 5.09
C PHE A 134 -11.09 -3.14 3.64
N ASN A 135 -11.72 -4.16 3.07
CA ASN A 135 -12.48 -4.05 1.84
C ASN A 135 -13.96 -3.71 2.12
N PRO A 136 -14.70 -3.24 1.09
CA PRO A 136 -16.14 -2.97 1.21
C PRO A 136 -17.01 -4.20 1.48
N ASP A 137 -16.50 -5.42 1.23
CA ASP A 137 -17.17 -6.69 1.51
C ASP A 137 -16.83 -7.24 2.90
N ASP A 138 -16.30 -6.40 3.78
CA ASP A 138 -15.86 -6.70 5.15
C ASP A 138 -14.71 -7.73 5.25
N THR A 139 -14.11 -8.17 4.14
CA THR A 139 -12.82 -8.89 4.18
C THR A 139 -11.70 -7.94 4.60
N TYR A 140 -10.71 -8.42 5.36
CA TYR A 140 -9.67 -7.54 5.88
C TYR A 140 -8.31 -8.21 6.13
N LEU A 141 -7.26 -7.40 6.02
CA LEU A 141 -5.94 -7.72 6.54
C LEU A 141 -5.77 -7.08 7.91
N TYR A 142 -5.13 -7.82 8.81
CA TYR A 142 -4.87 -7.41 10.17
C TYR A 142 -3.41 -7.67 10.52
N VAL A 143 -2.73 -6.65 11.04
CA VAL A 143 -1.30 -6.71 11.37
C VAL A 143 -1.09 -6.33 12.83
N THR A 144 -0.46 -7.24 13.57
CA THR A 144 -0.21 -7.12 15.00
C THR A 144 1.16 -7.68 15.39
N ASP A 145 1.44 -7.70 16.67
CA ASP A 145 2.52 -8.42 17.33
C ASP A 145 2.02 -9.81 17.75
N ARG A 146 2.90 -10.57 18.42
CA ARG A 146 2.61 -11.90 18.95
C ARG A 146 1.45 -11.94 19.97
N SER A 147 1.13 -10.81 20.60
CA SER A 147 0.01 -10.76 21.55
C SER A 147 -1.35 -10.58 20.87
N GLY A 148 -1.36 -10.22 19.57
CA GLY A 148 -2.58 -9.91 18.83
C GLY A 148 -3.17 -8.54 19.16
N HIS A 149 -2.42 -7.67 19.86
CA HIS A 149 -2.97 -6.42 20.41
C HIS A 149 -2.35 -5.17 19.82
N ALA A 150 -1.05 -5.15 19.53
CA ALA A 150 -0.36 -3.94 19.10
C ALA A 150 0.42 -4.20 17.82
N LEU A 151 0.73 -3.16 17.05
CA LEU A 151 1.72 -3.24 15.99
C LEU A 151 3.13 -3.25 16.61
N PRO A 152 4.05 -4.15 16.22
CA PRO A 152 5.45 -4.07 16.65
C PRO A 152 6.16 -2.88 15.99
N ASN A 153 7.33 -2.49 16.51
CA ASN A 153 8.08 -1.37 15.95
C ASN A 153 8.64 -1.66 14.54
N VAL A 154 8.93 -2.93 14.24
CA VAL A 154 9.56 -3.35 13.00
C VAL A 154 8.80 -4.51 12.35
N MET A 155 8.82 -4.56 11.02
CA MET A 155 8.08 -5.56 10.25
C MET A 155 8.47 -7.00 10.58
N GLY A 156 9.72 -7.26 10.96
CA GLY A 156 10.20 -8.63 11.24
C GLY A 156 9.52 -9.32 12.42
N GLU A 157 8.83 -8.57 13.26
CA GLU A 157 8.09 -9.09 14.43
C GLU A 157 6.58 -9.12 14.18
N ALA A 158 6.13 -8.72 12.99
CA ALA A 158 4.72 -8.56 12.67
C ALA A 158 4.05 -9.90 12.34
N TRP A 159 2.91 -10.12 12.98
CA TRP A 159 1.95 -11.16 12.68
C TRP A 159 0.92 -10.58 11.70
N VAL A 160 0.61 -11.33 10.65
CA VAL A 160 -0.25 -10.89 9.56
C VAL A 160 -1.36 -11.92 9.36
N GLY A 161 -2.61 -11.48 9.44
CA GLY A 161 -3.77 -12.33 9.17
C GLY A 161 -4.66 -11.73 8.09
N LEU A 162 -5.20 -12.59 7.24
CA LEU A 162 -6.24 -12.31 6.26
C LEU A 162 -7.52 -12.99 6.74
N TYR A 163 -8.57 -12.20 6.87
CA TYR A 163 -9.85 -12.62 7.42
C TYR A 163 -10.98 -12.34 6.43
N ASP A 164 -12.02 -13.16 6.49
CA ASP A 164 -13.28 -12.89 5.80
C ASP A 164 -14.21 -11.97 6.61
N ALA A 165 -15.39 -11.70 6.06
CA ALA A 165 -16.43 -10.89 6.68
C ALA A 165 -16.97 -11.47 7.99
N ASP A 166 -16.86 -12.78 8.20
CA ASP A 166 -17.31 -13.50 9.40
C ASP A 166 -16.22 -13.57 10.48
N MET A 167 -15.10 -12.86 10.27
CA MET A 167 -13.90 -12.83 11.12
C MET A 167 -13.18 -14.19 11.18
N GLU A 168 -13.43 -15.09 10.23
CA GLU A 168 -12.68 -16.34 10.13
C GLU A 168 -11.34 -16.09 9.41
N GLU A 169 -10.27 -16.67 9.94
CA GLU A 169 -8.95 -16.55 9.33
C GLU A 169 -8.88 -17.40 8.05
N ILE A 170 -8.74 -16.73 6.90
CA ILE A 170 -8.50 -17.36 5.61
C ILE A 170 -7.03 -17.77 5.50
N LYS A 171 -6.12 -16.88 5.94
CA LYS A 171 -4.67 -17.08 5.83
C LYS A 171 -3.92 -16.30 6.91
N GLY A 172 -2.89 -16.91 7.50
CA GLY A 172 -2.04 -16.27 8.51
C GLY A 172 -0.56 -16.45 8.22
N TYR A 173 0.25 -15.48 8.64
CA TYR A 173 1.70 -15.57 8.73
C TYR A 173 2.17 -15.11 10.10
N PHE A 174 2.87 -16.01 10.78
CA PHE A 174 3.38 -15.81 12.13
C PHE A 174 4.89 -16.09 12.10
N PRO A 175 5.75 -15.07 12.09
CA PRO A 175 7.19 -15.27 12.14
C PRO A 175 7.55 -16.08 13.39
N ASN A 176 8.37 -17.12 13.19
CA ASN A 176 8.68 -18.20 14.12
C ASN A 176 8.53 -17.85 15.62
N ASP A 177 7.73 -18.66 16.33
CA ASP A 177 7.61 -18.70 17.79
C ASP A 177 8.95 -18.90 18.53
#